data_AF-A0A4R6TVX0-F1
#
_entry.id   AF-A0A4R6TVX0-F1
#
_cell.length_a   1.000
_cell.length_b   1.000
_cell.length_c   1.000
_cell.angle_alpha   90.00
_cell.angle_beta   90.00
_cell.angle_gamma   90.00
#
_symmetry.space_group_name_H-M   'P 1'
#
loop_
_entity.id
_entity.type
_entity.pdbx_description
1 polymer ?
#
loop_
_entity_poly.entity_id
_entity_poly.type
_entity_poly.pdbx_seq_one_letter_code
_entity_poly.pdbx_strand_id
1 'polypeptide(L)'
;MAMNEWIWKEAMLDTDFALKLGEVNKFTALEAYIPKMIQKLYIHRYVYENEILVPRSTKDQIDNLISLDQAQIVDAETLLYNSSRAFIYQQTIHQLEKTDSLTRPEGKNWGEVISIAYAFASGIPFLLSDESDLQALLDDELNSGTDKDIQVVRLGDFIMGMKDKGFPRKDAYLIWCCAHRHHIEWAKNIFHKDMWVR
;
A
#
# COMPACT_ATOMS: atom_id res chain seq x y z
N MET A 1 24.12 -16.32 7.42
CA MET A 1 23.21 -15.15 7.50
C MET A 1 21.95 -15.55 6.77
N ALA A 2 20.83 -15.74 7.47
CA ALA A 2 19.57 -16.01 6.79
C ALA A 2 19.23 -14.76 5.97
N MET A 3 19.05 -14.90 4.65
CA MET A 3 18.48 -13.84 3.84
C MET A 3 17.12 -13.53 4.47
N ASN A 4 16.90 -12.29 4.90
CA ASN A 4 15.56 -11.83 5.25
C ASN A 4 14.76 -11.89 3.95
N GLU A 5 14.09 -13.02 3.71
CA GLU A 5 13.15 -13.13 2.60
C GLU A 5 12.03 -12.14 2.91
N TRP A 6 11.79 -11.16 2.05
CA TRP A 6 10.63 -10.27 2.19
C TRP A 6 9.36 -11.06 1.86
N ILE A 7 8.21 -10.67 2.41
CA ILE A 7 6.93 -11.27 2.00
C ILE A 7 6.54 -10.73 0.63
N TRP A 8 6.66 -9.42 0.46
CA TRP A 8 6.33 -8.71 -0.76
C TRP A 8 7.60 -8.13 -1.37
N LYS A 9 7.81 -8.39 -2.65
CA LYS A 9 9.00 -7.89 -3.34
C LYS A 9 8.89 -6.37 -3.55
N GLU A 10 7.87 -5.92 -4.24
CA GLU A 10 7.69 -4.52 -4.60
C GLU A 10 6.23 -4.15 -4.38
N ALA A 11 5.97 -3.00 -3.74
CA ALA A 11 4.60 -2.56 -3.48
C ALA A 11 4.44 -1.05 -3.69
N MET A 12 3.31 -0.61 -4.24
CA MET A 12 2.88 0.79 -4.14
C MET A 12 2.12 1.01 -2.84
N LEU A 13 2.38 2.15 -2.19
CA LEU A 13 1.69 2.59 -0.99
C LEU A 13 0.49 3.49 -1.35
N ASP A 14 -0.70 3.11 -0.90
CA ASP A 14 -1.86 3.99 -0.86
C ASP A 14 -1.88 4.88 0.39
N THR A 15 -2.56 6.02 0.30
CA THR A 15 -2.74 6.98 1.39
C THR A 15 -3.40 6.36 2.61
N ASP A 16 -4.54 5.69 2.47
CA ASP A 16 -5.31 5.21 3.61
C ASP A 16 -4.54 4.12 4.37
N PHE A 17 -3.81 3.28 3.63
CA PHE A 17 -2.93 2.28 4.23
C PHE A 17 -1.79 2.96 5.02
N ALA A 18 -1.13 3.97 4.43
CA ALA A 18 -0.07 4.71 5.09
C ALA A 18 -0.54 5.35 6.39
N LEU A 19 -1.71 6.01 6.37
CA LEU A 19 -2.29 6.67 7.53
C LEU A 19 -2.68 5.67 8.63
N LYS A 20 -3.25 4.52 8.27
CA LYS A 20 -3.60 3.45 9.24
C LYS A 20 -2.38 2.90 9.98
N LEU A 21 -1.24 2.72 9.31
CA LEU A 21 0.01 2.32 9.96
C LEU A 21 0.61 3.48 10.78
N GLY A 22 0.65 4.67 10.19
CA GLY A 22 1.26 5.87 10.80
C GLY A 22 0.53 6.40 12.03
N GLU A 23 -0.73 6.01 12.23
CA GLU A 23 -1.57 6.39 13.37
C GLU A 23 -1.11 5.77 14.71
N VAL A 24 -0.25 4.75 14.68
CA VAL A 24 0.26 4.12 15.89
C VAL A 24 1.30 5.01 16.57
N ASN A 25 0.88 5.80 17.56
CA ASN A 25 1.76 6.75 18.26
C ASN A 25 2.77 6.11 19.23
N LYS A 26 2.71 4.79 19.46
CA LYS A 26 3.60 4.10 20.42
C LYS A 26 4.97 3.73 19.85
N PHE A 27 5.08 3.64 18.53
CA PHE A 27 6.30 3.30 17.80
C PHE A 27 6.15 3.70 16.33
N THR A 28 7.24 3.84 15.59
CA THR A 28 7.21 4.17 14.16
C THR A 28 6.87 2.93 13.33
N ALA A 29 5.57 2.62 13.19
CA ALA A 29 5.11 1.37 12.56
C ALA A 29 5.57 1.21 11.11
N LEU A 30 5.56 2.29 10.32
CA LEU A 30 6.02 2.25 8.93
C LEU A 30 7.51 1.88 8.87
N GLU A 31 8.35 2.60 9.61
CA GLU A 31 9.79 2.35 9.68
C GLU A 31 10.13 0.97 10.26
N ALA A 32 9.39 0.53 11.29
CA ALA A 32 9.69 -0.68 12.01
C ALA A 32 9.36 -1.95 11.22
N TYR A 33 8.33 -1.90 10.36
CA TYR A 33 7.74 -3.08 9.75
C TYR A 33 7.80 -3.11 8.22
N ILE A 34 7.62 -1.99 7.52
CA ILE A 34 7.67 -1.99 6.05
C ILE A 34 8.99 -2.58 5.52
N PRO A 35 10.18 -2.16 5.97
CA PRO A 35 11.45 -2.67 5.41
C PRO A 35 11.72 -4.15 5.67
N LYS A 36 11.03 -4.74 6.65
CA LYS A 36 11.18 -6.16 7.01
C LYS A 36 10.16 -7.04 6.28
N MET A 37 9.14 -6.43 5.71
CA MET A 37 8.02 -7.09 5.03
C MET A 37 8.09 -6.91 3.53
N ILE A 38 8.60 -5.76 3.08
CA ILE A 38 8.61 -5.30 1.69
C ILE A 38 10.04 -4.97 1.28
N GLN A 39 10.50 -5.50 0.15
CA GLN A 39 11.87 -5.23 -0.32
C GLN A 39 12.03 -3.80 -0.84
N LYS A 40 11.08 -3.32 -1.65
CA LYS A 40 11.05 -1.93 -2.11
C LYS A 40 9.63 -1.38 -2.07
N LEU A 41 9.47 -0.24 -1.41
CA LEU A 41 8.22 0.51 -1.40
C LEU A 41 8.27 1.63 -2.44
N TYR A 42 7.16 1.83 -3.14
CA TYR A 42 6.97 2.93 -4.07
C TYR A 42 5.80 3.78 -3.62
N ILE A 43 5.89 5.09 -3.84
CA ILE A 43 4.84 6.04 -3.48
C ILE A 43 4.69 6.99 -4.65
N HIS A 44 3.47 7.11 -5.18
CA HIS A 44 3.25 8.08 -6.25
C HIS A 44 3.46 9.50 -5.71
N ARG A 45 4.13 10.38 -6.47
CA ARG A 45 4.46 11.75 -6.02
C ARG A 45 3.21 12.51 -5.58
N TYR A 46 2.12 12.38 -6.33
CA TYR A 46 0.85 13.01 -5.98
C TYR A 46 0.35 12.56 -4.59
N VAL A 47 0.36 11.25 -4.31
CA VAL A 47 -0.01 10.68 -3.00
C VAL A 47 0.87 11.27 -1.89
N TYR A 48 2.19 11.27 -2.11
CA TYR A 48 3.15 11.79 -1.14
C TYR A 48 3.00 13.31 -0.90
N GLU A 49 2.81 14.11 -1.94
CA GLU A 49 2.79 15.58 -1.86
C GLU A 49 1.42 16.16 -1.51
N ASN A 50 0.31 15.49 -1.83
CA ASN A 50 -1.03 16.06 -1.75
C ASN A 50 -1.97 15.31 -0.79
N GLU A 51 -1.74 14.03 -0.52
CA GLU A 51 -2.65 13.22 0.28
C GLU A 51 -2.06 12.87 1.65
N ILE A 52 -0.79 12.46 1.71
CA ILE A 52 -0.08 12.17 2.98
C ILE A 52 0.49 13.46 3.58
N LEU A 53 -0.41 14.35 3.99
CA LEU A 53 -0.08 15.64 4.61
C LEU A 53 -0.11 15.59 6.14
N VAL A 54 -1.06 14.84 6.69
CA VAL A 54 -1.29 14.72 8.14
C VAL A 54 -1.67 13.29 8.52
N PRO A 55 -1.20 12.78 9.67
CA PRO A 55 -0.35 13.45 10.64
C PRO A 55 1.11 13.53 10.17
N ARG A 56 1.83 14.58 10.60
CA ARG A 56 3.23 14.82 10.22
C ARG A 56 4.14 13.63 10.56
N SER A 57 3.85 12.90 11.65
CA SER A 57 4.56 11.69 12.02
C SER A 57 4.53 10.59 10.95
N THR A 58 3.48 10.51 10.14
CA THR A 58 3.40 9.55 9.01
C THR A 58 4.34 9.98 7.90
N LYS A 59 4.33 11.28 7.58
CA LYS A 59 5.21 11.86 6.57
C LYS A 59 6.68 11.74 6.96
N ASP A 60 7.03 12.07 8.20
CA ASP A 60 8.40 11.94 8.72
C ASP A 60 8.91 10.49 8.65
N GLN A 61 8.03 9.50 8.93
CA GLN A 61 8.37 8.08 8.78
C GLN A 61 8.65 7.69 7.32
N ILE A 62 7.84 8.19 6.38
CA ILE A 62 8.06 7.98 4.95
C ILE A 62 9.36 8.65 4.49
N ASP A 63 9.64 9.86 4.94
CA ASP A 63 10.89 10.57 4.63
C ASP A 63 12.11 9.78 5.10
N ASN A 64 12.04 9.19 6.29
CA ASN A 64 13.08 8.30 6.81
C ASN A 64 13.25 7.05 5.91
N LEU A 65 12.17 6.39 5.50
CA LEU A 65 12.23 5.26 4.56
C LEU A 65 12.86 5.66 3.22
N ILE A 66 12.55 6.84 2.69
CA ILE A 66 13.15 7.37 1.46
C ILE A 66 14.65 7.62 1.66
N SER A 67 15.05 8.25 2.77
CA SER A 67 16.44 8.56 3.07
C SER A 67 17.33 7.31 3.20
N LEU A 68 16.73 6.18 3.57
CA LEU A 68 17.39 4.88 3.72
C LEU A 68 17.28 4.01 2.45
N ASP A 69 16.79 4.55 1.34
CA ASP A 69 16.53 3.84 0.08
C ASP A 69 15.55 2.65 0.21
N GLN A 70 14.71 2.66 1.24
CA GLN A 70 13.67 1.63 1.49
C GLN A 70 12.34 2.00 0.83
N ALA A 71 12.13 3.28 0.53
CA ALA A 71 11.02 3.78 -0.26
C ALA A 71 11.52 4.69 -1.41
N GLN A 72 10.74 4.81 -2.47
CA GLN A 72 11.04 5.67 -3.61
C GLN A 72 9.79 6.42 -4.07
N ILE A 73 9.93 7.73 -4.29
CA ILE A 73 8.89 8.53 -4.94
C ILE A 73 8.96 8.29 -6.45
N VAL A 74 7.79 8.04 -7.04
CA VAL A 74 7.63 7.77 -8.48
C VAL A 74 6.51 8.61 -9.09
N ASP A 75 6.56 8.82 -10.39
CA ASP A 75 5.56 9.57 -11.15
C ASP A 75 5.67 9.29 -12.65
N ALA A 76 4.82 9.94 -13.45
CA ALA A 76 4.86 9.84 -14.90
C ALA A 76 6.22 10.20 -15.52
N GLU A 77 7.00 11.11 -14.93
CA GLU A 77 8.31 11.52 -15.46
C GLU A 77 9.31 10.36 -15.41
N THR A 78 9.24 9.54 -14.35
CA THR A 78 10.10 8.35 -14.22
C THR A 78 9.86 7.31 -15.33
N LEU A 79 8.70 7.34 -16.00
CA LEU A 79 8.35 6.42 -17.09
C LEU A 79 8.79 6.94 -18.47
N LEU A 80 9.17 8.21 -18.62
CA LEU A 80 9.46 8.83 -19.93
C LEU A 80 10.60 8.15 -20.68
N TYR A 81 11.52 7.50 -19.96
CA TYR A 81 12.63 6.75 -20.54
C TYR A 81 12.19 5.42 -21.19
N ASN A 82 10.92 5.03 -21.03
CA ASN A 82 10.33 3.86 -21.65
C ASN A 82 8.95 4.20 -22.24
N SER A 83 8.90 4.46 -23.54
CA SER A 83 7.68 4.88 -24.24
C SER A 83 6.52 3.88 -24.09
N SER A 84 6.80 2.58 -24.03
CA SER A 84 5.77 1.55 -23.82
C SER A 84 5.15 1.66 -22.42
N ARG A 85 5.97 1.83 -21.37
CA ARG A 85 5.45 2.01 -20.01
C ARG A 85 4.67 3.31 -19.85
N ALA A 86 5.20 4.41 -20.41
CA ALA A 86 4.49 5.69 -20.41
C ALA A 86 3.13 5.59 -21.13
N PHE A 87 3.06 4.88 -22.25
CA PHE A 87 1.81 4.63 -22.96
C PHE A 87 0.83 3.78 -22.14
N ILE A 88 1.29 2.65 -21.56
CA ILE A 88 0.46 1.79 -20.70
C ILE A 88 -0.09 2.56 -19.52
N TYR A 89 0.74 3.36 -18.85
CA TYR A 89 0.33 4.22 -17.74
C TYR A 89 -0.83 5.14 -18.12
N GLN A 90 -0.69 5.88 -19.23
CA GLN A 90 -1.75 6.79 -19.70
C GLN A 90 -3.02 6.06 -20.13
N GLN A 91 -2.90 4.91 -20.80
CA GLN A 91 -4.06 4.10 -21.17
C GLN A 91 -4.80 3.54 -19.93
N THR A 92 -4.03 3.11 -18.92
CA THR A 92 -4.59 2.56 -17.68
C THR A 92 -5.36 3.63 -16.91
N ILE A 93 -4.81 4.85 -16.79
CA ILE A 93 -5.56 5.99 -16.23
C ILE A 93 -6.87 6.18 -16.99
N HIS A 94 -6.79 6.31 -18.31
CA HIS A 94 -7.98 6.57 -19.13
C HIS A 94 -9.04 5.46 -19.07
N GLN A 95 -8.62 4.22 -18.83
CA GLN A 95 -9.54 3.11 -18.60
C GLN A 95 -10.23 3.25 -17.24
N LEU A 96 -9.46 3.42 -16.16
CA LEU A 96 -10.00 3.53 -14.80
C LEU A 96 -10.91 4.76 -14.62
N GLU A 97 -10.59 5.89 -15.27
CA GLU A 97 -11.43 7.10 -15.26
C GLU A 97 -12.86 6.86 -15.81
N LYS A 98 -13.07 5.83 -16.64
CA LYS A 98 -14.39 5.49 -17.18
C LYS A 98 -15.22 4.65 -16.21
N THR A 99 -14.57 3.94 -15.31
CA THR A 99 -15.21 2.97 -14.42
C THR A 99 -15.84 3.65 -13.20
N ASP A 100 -15.29 4.79 -12.75
CA ASP A 100 -15.89 5.58 -11.66
C ASP A 100 -15.82 7.09 -11.94
N SER A 101 -16.95 7.78 -11.77
CA SER A 101 -17.07 9.24 -11.97
C SER A 101 -16.27 10.10 -10.98
N LEU A 102 -15.84 9.52 -9.84
CA LEU A 102 -14.98 10.17 -8.84
C LEU A 102 -13.49 10.10 -9.21
N THR A 103 -13.18 9.32 -10.23
CA THR A 103 -11.88 8.98 -10.78
C THR A 103 -11.51 10.02 -11.84
N ARG A 104 -11.22 11.24 -11.40
CA ARG A 104 -10.84 12.37 -12.28
C ARG A 104 -9.59 13.06 -11.75
N PRO A 105 -8.86 13.84 -12.56
CA PRO A 105 -7.71 14.61 -12.07
C PRO A 105 -8.09 15.45 -10.85
N GLU A 106 -7.32 15.31 -9.77
CA GLU A 106 -7.56 15.95 -8.46
C GLU A 106 -8.90 15.58 -7.79
N GLY A 107 -9.56 14.53 -8.29
CA GLY A 107 -10.72 13.90 -7.68
C GLY A 107 -10.35 13.08 -6.44
N LYS A 108 -11.37 12.67 -5.69
CA LYS A 108 -11.21 11.93 -4.42
C LYS A 108 -10.35 10.67 -4.58
N ASN A 109 -10.46 9.99 -5.71
CA ASN A 109 -9.79 8.71 -5.97
C ASN A 109 -8.55 8.87 -6.86
N TRP A 110 -8.09 10.10 -7.10
CA TRP A 110 -7.00 10.34 -8.06
C TRP A 110 -5.68 9.68 -7.65
N GLY A 111 -5.31 9.76 -6.36
CA GLY A 111 -4.14 9.08 -5.81
C GLY A 111 -4.13 7.58 -6.03
N GLU A 112 -5.28 6.93 -5.85
CA GLU A 112 -5.44 5.49 -6.08
C GLU A 112 -5.22 5.15 -7.56
N VAL A 113 -5.84 5.89 -8.48
CA VAL A 113 -5.79 5.66 -9.93
C VAL A 113 -4.39 5.72 -10.49
N ILE A 114 -3.69 6.81 -10.19
CA ILE A 114 -2.33 7.01 -10.68
C ILE A 114 -1.36 6.02 -10.02
N SER A 115 -1.65 5.56 -8.80
CA SER A 115 -0.86 4.52 -8.15
C SER A 115 -1.06 3.15 -8.80
N ILE A 116 -2.31 2.76 -9.09
CA ILE A 116 -2.67 1.54 -9.83
C ILE A 116 -2.04 1.57 -11.23
N ALA A 117 -2.25 2.66 -11.97
CA ALA A 117 -1.72 2.80 -13.32
C ALA A 117 -0.19 2.71 -13.34
N TYR A 118 0.48 3.32 -12.35
CA TYR A 118 1.94 3.23 -12.25
C TYR A 118 2.39 1.81 -11.95
N ALA A 119 1.73 1.13 -11.00
CA ALA A 119 2.04 -0.25 -10.66
C ALA A 119 1.91 -1.16 -11.88
N PHE A 120 0.79 -1.05 -12.61
CA PHE A 120 0.52 -1.84 -13.80
C PHE A 120 1.55 -1.59 -14.91
N ALA A 121 1.83 -0.32 -15.22
CA ALA A 121 2.81 0.04 -16.24
C ALA A 121 4.25 -0.42 -15.88
N SER A 122 4.57 -0.46 -14.59
CA SER A 122 5.92 -0.79 -14.11
C SER A 122 6.10 -2.28 -13.79
N GLY A 123 5.01 -3.04 -13.68
CA GLY A 123 5.01 -4.44 -13.25
C GLY A 123 5.22 -4.61 -11.74
N ILE A 124 4.76 -3.64 -10.93
CA ILE A 124 4.79 -3.72 -9.46
C ILE A 124 3.63 -4.63 -9.03
N PRO A 125 3.90 -5.76 -8.36
CA PRO A 125 2.90 -6.80 -8.14
C PRO A 125 1.95 -6.53 -6.96
N PHE A 126 2.29 -5.62 -6.05
CA PHE A 126 1.48 -5.39 -4.85
C PHE A 126 1.02 -3.94 -4.71
N LEU A 127 -0.23 -3.75 -4.27
CA LEU A 127 -0.76 -2.47 -3.81
C LEU A 127 -1.11 -2.61 -2.33
N LEU A 128 -0.51 -1.77 -1.49
CA LEU A 128 -0.93 -1.67 -0.10
C LEU A 128 -2.13 -0.74 -0.02
N SER A 129 -3.33 -1.29 0.03
CA SER A 129 -4.59 -0.54 0.18
C SER A 129 -5.54 -1.35 1.05
N ASP A 130 -6.36 -0.68 1.85
CA ASP A 130 -7.32 -1.34 2.72
C ASP A 130 -8.76 -1.31 2.18
N GLU A 131 -8.94 -0.78 0.96
CA GLU A 131 -10.20 -0.78 0.22
C GLU A 131 -10.64 -2.21 -0.13
N SER A 132 -11.87 -2.59 0.21
CA SER A 132 -12.33 -3.98 0.06
C SER A 132 -12.60 -4.37 -1.38
N ASP A 133 -13.02 -3.40 -2.18
CA ASP A 133 -13.53 -3.66 -3.52
C ASP A 133 -12.43 -3.48 -4.58
N LEU A 134 -11.24 -3.00 -4.17
CA LEU A 134 -10.14 -2.71 -5.07
C LEU A 134 -9.63 -3.97 -5.79
N GLN A 135 -9.50 -5.12 -5.11
CA GLN A 135 -9.05 -6.34 -5.80
C GLN A 135 -10.02 -6.75 -6.92
N ALA A 136 -11.34 -6.65 -6.67
CA ALA A 136 -12.35 -6.98 -7.67
C ALA A 136 -12.29 -6.00 -8.86
N LEU A 137 -12.10 -4.71 -8.60
CA LEU A 137 -11.89 -3.72 -9.65
C LEU A 137 -10.67 -4.04 -10.52
N LEU A 138 -9.55 -4.42 -9.91
CA LEU A 138 -8.34 -4.81 -10.64
C LEU A 138 -8.59 -6.08 -11.46
N ASP A 139 -9.28 -7.07 -10.90
CA ASP A 139 -9.65 -8.32 -11.57
C ASP A 139 -10.56 -8.12 -12.78
N ASP A 140 -11.49 -7.17 -12.70
CA ASP A 140 -12.41 -6.85 -13.80
C ASP A 140 -11.77 -5.99 -14.90
N GLU A 141 -10.88 -5.06 -14.54
CA GLU A 141 -10.37 -4.05 -15.46
C GLU A 141 -8.95 -4.33 -16.00
N LEU A 142 -8.05 -4.92 -15.20
CA LEU A 142 -6.61 -4.92 -15.49
C LEU A 142 -5.96 -6.29 -15.43
N ASN A 143 -6.26 -7.08 -14.41
CA ASN A 143 -5.68 -8.40 -14.19
C ASN A 143 -6.22 -9.41 -15.20
N SER A 144 -5.44 -10.46 -15.44
CA SER A 144 -5.70 -11.41 -16.52
C SER A 144 -5.68 -12.88 -16.07
N GLY A 145 -5.54 -13.13 -14.78
CA GLY A 145 -5.38 -14.45 -14.17
C GLY A 145 -3.94 -14.98 -14.24
N THR A 146 -2.93 -14.10 -14.30
CA THR A 146 -1.51 -14.46 -14.49
C THR A 146 -0.65 -14.16 -13.26
N ASP A 147 0.60 -14.63 -13.28
CA ASP A 147 1.60 -14.33 -12.25
C ASP A 147 2.06 -12.86 -12.23
N LYS A 148 1.58 -12.05 -13.18
CA LYS A 148 1.86 -10.61 -13.28
C LYS A 148 0.72 -9.74 -12.79
N ASP A 149 -0.37 -10.36 -12.35
CA ASP A 149 -1.51 -9.65 -11.83
C ASP A 149 -1.15 -8.90 -10.55
N ILE A 150 -1.78 -7.75 -10.37
CA ILE A 150 -1.61 -6.93 -9.19
C ILE A 150 -2.47 -7.51 -8.06
N GLN A 151 -1.85 -7.70 -6.90
CA GLN A 151 -2.51 -8.14 -5.69
C GLN A 151 -2.62 -7.00 -4.68
N VAL A 152 -3.82 -6.80 -4.14
CA VAL A 152 -4.06 -5.88 -3.04
C VAL A 152 -3.65 -6.57 -1.74
N VAL A 153 -2.79 -5.91 -0.98
CA VAL A 153 -2.39 -6.30 0.37
C VAL A 153 -3.14 -5.39 1.33
N ARG A 154 -4.18 -5.94 1.97
CA ARG A 154 -4.98 -5.20 2.96
C ARG A 154 -4.28 -5.19 4.30
N LEU A 155 -4.75 -4.35 5.23
CA LEU A 155 -4.17 -4.30 6.57
C LEU A 155 -4.25 -5.68 7.24
N GLY A 156 -5.31 -6.43 6.97
CA GLY A 156 -5.48 -7.80 7.43
C GLY A 156 -4.32 -8.72 7.01
N ASP A 157 -3.99 -8.69 5.72
CA ASP A 157 -2.90 -9.47 5.13
C ASP A 157 -1.55 -9.04 5.70
N PHE A 158 -1.36 -7.73 5.90
CA PHE A 158 -0.16 -7.19 6.55
C PHE A 158 0.04 -7.77 7.95
N ILE A 159 -1.01 -7.79 8.77
CA ILE A 159 -1.00 -8.34 10.13
C ILE A 159 -0.75 -9.86 10.13
N MET A 160 -1.35 -10.60 9.19
CA MET A 160 -1.07 -12.03 9.03
C MET A 160 0.39 -12.27 8.64
N GLY A 161 0.93 -11.48 7.71
CA GLY A 161 2.34 -11.54 7.38
C GLY A 161 3.26 -11.23 8.58
N MET A 162 2.89 -10.27 9.43
CA MET A 162 3.64 -10.00 10.67
C MET A 162 3.69 -11.23 11.58
N LYS A 163 2.59 -11.99 11.67
CA LYS A 163 2.51 -13.25 12.42
C LYS A 163 3.46 -14.29 11.83
N ASP A 164 3.44 -14.47 10.51
CA ASP A 164 4.26 -15.46 9.82
C ASP A 164 5.76 -15.16 9.92
N LYS A 165 6.14 -13.87 10.01
CA LYS A 165 7.51 -13.42 10.30
C LYS A 165 7.92 -13.51 11.76
N GLY A 166 7.00 -13.91 12.65
CA GLY A 166 7.25 -14.00 14.09
C GLY A 166 7.43 -12.64 14.77
N PHE A 167 6.84 -11.57 14.23
CA PHE A 167 6.88 -10.26 14.89
C PHE A 167 6.05 -10.22 16.16
N PRO A 168 6.33 -9.26 17.07
CA PRO A 168 5.62 -9.17 18.33
C PRO A 168 4.11 -9.04 18.13
N ARG A 169 3.37 -10.04 18.62
CA ARG A 169 1.90 -10.03 18.63
C ARG A 169 1.31 -8.73 19.16
N LYS A 170 1.95 -8.14 20.18
CA LYS A 170 1.52 -6.89 20.80
C LYS A 170 1.52 -5.73 19.80
N ASP A 171 2.50 -5.66 18.91
CA ASP A 171 2.66 -4.56 17.97
C ASP A 171 1.68 -4.72 16.81
N ALA A 172 1.54 -5.95 16.29
CA ALA A 172 0.51 -6.29 15.31
C ALA A 172 -0.91 -5.98 15.84
N TYR A 173 -1.19 -6.34 17.10
CA TYR A 173 -2.45 -6.03 17.76
C TYR A 173 -2.70 -4.52 17.88
N LEU A 174 -1.66 -3.75 18.23
CA LEU A 174 -1.76 -2.30 18.33
C LEU A 174 -2.04 -1.65 16.97
N ILE A 175 -1.33 -2.05 15.91
CA ILE A 175 -1.58 -1.58 14.54
C ILE A 175 -3.03 -1.85 14.15
N TRP A 176 -3.47 -3.11 14.27
CA TRP A 176 -4.83 -3.51 13.90
C TRP A 176 -5.91 -2.75 14.66
N CYS A 177 -5.77 -2.64 15.98
CA CYS A 177 -6.76 -1.96 16.83
C CYS A 177 -6.76 -0.44 16.64
N CYS A 178 -5.62 0.19 16.36
CA CYS A 178 -5.54 1.62 16.08
C CYS A 178 -6.28 1.95 14.78
N ALA A 179 -5.99 1.22 13.70
CA ALA A 179 -6.64 1.39 12.40
C ALA A 179 -8.17 1.21 12.45
N HIS A 180 -8.66 0.42 13.41
CA HIS A 180 -10.09 0.14 13.61
C HIS A 180 -10.64 0.71 14.91
N ARG A 181 -10.08 1.81 15.42
CA ARG A 181 -10.47 2.41 16.71
C ARG A 181 -11.97 2.72 16.84
N HIS A 182 -12.64 3.02 15.73
CA HIS A 182 -14.08 3.31 15.69
C HIS A 182 -14.93 2.05 15.86
N HIS A 183 -14.34 0.86 15.68
CA HIS A 183 -14.96 -0.45 15.83
C HIS A 183 -14.10 -1.38 16.72
N ILE A 184 -13.60 -0.84 17.84
CA ILE A 184 -12.55 -1.49 18.63
C ILE A 184 -12.92 -2.88 19.15
N GLU A 185 -14.15 -3.11 19.60
CA GLU A 185 -14.58 -4.42 20.11
C GLU A 185 -14.66 -5.48 19.00
N TRP A 186 -15.09 -5.08 17.80
CA TRP A 186 -15.01 -5.94 16.62
C TRP A 186 -13.54 -6.23 16.29
N ALA A 187 -12.68 -5.21 16.24
CA ALA A 187 -11.27 -5.37 15.90
C ALA A 187 -10.55 -6.34 16.84
N LYS A 188 -10.79 -6.20 18.15
CA LYS A 188 -10.29 -7.15 19.17
C LYS A 188 -10.74 -8.57 18.88
N ASN A 189 -12.04 -8.76 18.66
CA ASN A 189 -12.60 -10.09 18.41
C ASN A 189 -12.00 -10.75 17.17
N ILE A 190 -11.94 -10.03 16.05
CA ILE A 190 -11.35 -10.53 14.79
C ILE A 190 -9.88 -10.88 14.98
N PHE A 191 -9.10 -10.01 15.63
CA PHE A 191 -7.67 -10.27 15.86
C PHE A 191 -7.44 -11.56 16.65
N HIS A 192 -8.26 -11.80 17.67
CA HIS A 192 -8.11 -12.96 18.56
C HIS A 192 -8.65 -14.26 17.94
N LYS A 193 -9.73 -14.18 17.16
CA LYS A 193 -10.46 -15.36 16.65
C LYS A 193 -10.03 -15.80 15.26
N ASP A 194 -9.59 -14.86 14.43
CA ASP A 194 -9.42 -15.12 13.00
C ASP A 194 -7.97 -14.86 12.56
N MET A 195 -7.32 -13.81 13.05
CA MET A 195 -5.97 -13.43 12.57
C MET A 195 -4.85 -14.10 13.37
N TRP A 196 -4.90 -13.97 14.70
CA TRP A 196 -3.84 -14.39 15.62
C TRP A 196 -4.31 -15.52 16.55
N VAL A 197 -4.93 -16.53 15.95
CA VAL A 197 -5.29 -17.80 16.62
C VAL A 197 -4.02 -18.52 17.07
N ARG A 198 -4.08 -19.06 18.29
CA ARG A 198 -3.00 -19.85 18.90
C ARG A 198 -2.90 -21.24 18.29
#